data_AF-A0A4R7D6F4-F1
#
_entry.id   AF-A0A4R7D6F4-F1
#
_cell.length_a   1.000
_cell.length_b   1.000
_cell.length_c   1.000
_cell.angle_alpha   90.00
_cell.angle_beta   90.00
_cell.angle_gamma   90.00
#
_symmetry.space_group_name_H-M   'P 1'
#
loop_
_entity.id
_entity.type
_entity.pdbx_description
1 polymer ?
#
loop_
_entity_poly.entity_id
_entity_poly.type
_entity_poly.pdbx_seq_one_letter_code
_entity_poly.pdbx_strand_id
1 'polypeptide(L)'
;MNKKTLIWIVSVWVVLTLLNYYFVPYFIVALEWLILSLFLLIWTVGQIIKLIKERRSLTRQRIASVLIISTLFLLTFFRQPVNQIIEKVDWLIFYNKRTEVVEKVKNGELKPNVSWNGWVCELPYEFPVISNGGNDIGISKNDSTNEVTVTFWVFRNFFSAPSTHFVYTNRPEDIKYYNELIERNPDENWKIEENWFRTFHE
;
A
#
# COMPACT_ATOMS: atom_id res chain seq x y z
N MET A 1 16.41 -4.97 -27.13
CA MET A 1 15.73 -3.66 -26.99
C MET A 1 16.78 -2.61 -26.71
N ASN A 2 16.57 -1.35 -27.12
CA ASN A 2 17.53 -0.30 -26.77
C ASN A 2 17.40 0.10 -25.29
N LYS A 3 18.41 0.80 -24.76
CA LYS A 3 18.46 1.20 -23.34
C LYS A 3 17.32 2.16 -22.97
N LYS A 4 16.98 3.11 -23.86
CA LYS A 4 15.90 4.08 -23.64
C LYS A 4 14.54 3.41 -23.44
N THR A 5 14.23 2.39 -24.25
CA THR A 5 13.01 1.61 -24.13
C THR A 5 12.94 0.88 -22.79
N LEU A 6 14.04 0.28 -22.33
CA LEU A 6 14.06 -0.42 -21.04
C LEU A 6 13.84 0.55 -19.87
N ILE A 7 14.48 1.73 -19.91
CA ILE A 7 14.26 2.77 -18.90
C ILE A 7 12.79 3.18 -18.87
N TRP A 8 12.20 3.45 -20.03
CA TRP A 8 10.78 3.79 -20.14
C TRP A 8 9.86 2.73 -19.56
N ILE A 9 10.09 1.44 -19.85
CA ILE A 9 9.29 0.34 -19.32
C ILE A 9 9.36 0.30 -17.79
N VAL A 10 10.56 0.43 -17.23
CA VAL A 10 10.75 0.44 -15.77
C VAL A 10 10.06 1.66 -15.15
N SER A 11 10.21 2.85 -15.74
CA SER A 11 9.55 4.06 -15.26
C SER A 11 8.03 3.95 -15.26
N VAL A 12 7.45 3.42 -16.36
CA VAL A 12 6.00 3.19 -16.45
C VAL A 12 5.55 2.17 -15.40
N TRP A 13 6.30 1.09 -15.20
CA TRP A 13 5.98 0.08 -14.20
C TRP A 13 6.00 0.64 -12.77
N VAL A 14 7.00 1.48 -12.44
CA VAL A 14 7.09 2.15 -11.13
C VAL A 14 5.89 3.09 -10.92
N VAL A 15 5.59 3.94 -11.89
CA VAL A 15 4.46 4.88 -11.80
C VAL A 15 3.15 4.11 -11.64
N LEU A 16 2.93 3.07 -12.44
CA LEU A 16 1.75 2.23 -12.36
C LEU A 16 1.61 1.56 -10.99
N THR A 17 2.71 1.04 -10.44
CA THR A 17 2.73 0.40 -9.12
C THR A 17 2.36 1.39 -8.01
N LEU A 18 2.89 2.62 -8.06
CA LEU A 18 2.53 3.67 -7.11
C LEU A 18 1.07 4.11 -7.26
N LEU A 19 0.59 4.32 -8.48
CA LEU A 19 -0.81 4.67 -8.73
C LEU A 19 -1.76 3.59 -8.19
N ASN A 20 -1.43 2.32 -8.43
CA ASN A 20 -2.20 1.18 -7.96
C ASN A 20 -2.17 1.02 -6.44
N TYR A 21 -1.12 1.51 -5.78
CA TYR A 21 -1.03 1.46 -4.33
C TYR A 21 -1.96 2.50 -3.68
N TYR A 22 -1.93 3.74 -4.15
CA TYR A 22 -2.63 4.85 -3.50
C TYR A 22 -4.09 5.04 -3.96
N PHE A 23 -4.36 4.85 -5.25
CA PHE A 23 -5.58 5.38 -5.88
C PHE A 23 -6.54 4.32 -6.41
N VAL A 24 -6.03 3.15 -6.79
CA VAL A 24 -6.85 2.18 -7.52
C VAL A 24 -7.55 1.24 -6.54
N PRO A 25 -8.88 1.07 -6.66
CA PRO A 25 -9.64 0.11 -5.87
C PRO A 25 -9.10 -1.32 -6.01
N TYR A 26 -9.10 -2.08 -4.92
CA TYR A 26 -8.45 -3.39 -4.89
C TYR A 26 -8.94 -4.39 -5.96
N PHE A 27 -10.24 -4.46 -6.24
CA PHE A 27 -10.75 -5.40 -7.24
C PHE A 27 -10.22 -5.10 -8.64
N ILE A 28 -10.03 -3.81 -8.98
CA ILE A 28 -9.42 -3.39 -10.24
C ILE A 28 -7.95 -3.77 -10.24
N VAL A 29 -7.26 -3.51 -9.12
CA VAL A 29 -5.86 -3.89 -8.94
C VAL A 29 -5.65 -5.39 -9.13
N ALA A 30 -6.54 -6.24 -8.62
CA ALA A 30 -6.44 -7.69 -8.77
C ALA A 30 -6.57 -8.14 -10.24
N LEU A 31 -7.53 -7.57 -10.98
CA LEU A 31 -7.70 -7.85 -12.41
C LEU A 31 -6.50 -7.36 -13.24
N GLU A 32 -6.04 -6.13 -12.96
CA GLU A 32 -4.87 -5.56 -13.62
C GLU A 32 -3.61 -6.38 -13.33
N TRP A 33 -3.42 -6.80 -12.08
CA TRP A 33 -2.30 -7.64 -11.67
C TRP A 33 -2.25 -8.95 -12.45
N LEU A 34 -3.39 -9.63 -12.64
CA LEU A 34 -3.47 -10.86 -13.44
C LEU A 34 -3.09 -10.61 -14.91
N ILE A 35 -3.66 -9.56 -15.52
CA ILE A 35 -3.41 -9.20 -16.92
C ILE A 35 -1.93 -8.84 -17.12
N LEU A 36 -1.38 -7.98 -16.25
CA LEU A 36 -0.01 -7.50 -16.34
C LEU A 36 0.99 -8.63 -16.08
N SER A 37 0.71 -9.51 -15.11
CA SER A 37 1.53 -10.69 -14.84
C SER A 37 1.58 -11.63 -16.05
N LEU A 38 0.43 -11.91 -16.67
CA LEU A 38 0.37 -12.75 -17.87
C LEU A 38 1.11 -12.11 -19.05
N PHE A 39 0.92 -10.81 -19.27
CA PHE A 39 1.62 -10.06 -20.31
C PHE A 39 3.15 -10.11 -20.12
N LEU A 40 3.64 -9.83 -18.91
CA LEU A 40 5.06 -9.88 -18.59
C LEU A 40 5.63 -11.30 -18.65
N LEU A 41 4.85 -12.32 -18.32
CA LEU A 41 5.25 -13.72 -18.47
C LEU A 41 5.46 -14.07 -19.95
N ILE A 42 4.48 -13.78 -20.81
CA ILE A 42 4.58 -14.02 -22.26
C ILE A 42 5.79 -13.27 -22.84
N TRP A 43 5.99 -12.02 -22.40
CA TRP A 43 7.13 -11.22 -22.85
C TRP A 43 8.46 -11.83 -22.38
N THR A 44 8.53 -12.27 -21.12
CA THR A 44 9.70 -12.93 -20.53
C THR A 44 10.07 -14.18 -21.32
N VAL A 45 9.11 -15.07 -21.57
CA VAL A 45 9.31 -16.28 -22.39
C VAL A 45 9.79 -15.92 -23.79
N GLY A 46 9.19 -14.91 -24.43
CA GLY A 46 9.63 -14.41 -25.73
C GLY A 46 11.07 -13.88 -25.74
N GLN A 47 11.51 -13.18 -24.69
CA GLN A 47 12.89 -12.71 -24.57
C GLN A 47 13.86 -13.86 -24.34
N ILE A 48 13.50 -14.86 -23.53
CA ILE A 48 14.32 -16.05 -23.29
C ILE A 48 14.49 -16.86 -24.59
N ILE A 49 13.41 -17.10 -25.35
CA ILE A 49 13.48 -17.79 -26.65
C ILE A 49 14.42 -17.04 -27.61
N LYS A 50 14.30 -15.71 -27.68
CA LYS A 50 15.19 -14.88 -28.51
C LYS A 50 16.65 -14.97 -28.05
N LEU A 51 16.90 -14.95 -26.74
CA LEU A 51 18.23 -15.12 -26.17
C LEU A 51 18.87 -16.46 -26.58
N ILE A 52 18.11 -17.56 -26.51
CA ILE A 52 18.57 -18.91 -26.87
C ILE A 52 18.90 -19.00 -28.38
N LYS A 53 18.07 -18.37 -29.22
CA LYS A 53 18.28 -18.32 -30.68
C LYS A 53 19.53 -17.49 -31.05
N GLU A 54 19.74 -16.37 -30.38
CA GLU A 54 20.86 -15.44 -30.62
C GLU A 54 22.14 -15.80 -29.83
N ARG A 55 22.23 -17.01 -29.26
CA ARG A 55 23.32 -17.40 -28.34
C ARG A 55 24.75 -17.25 -28.88
N ARG A 56 24.93 -17.28 -30.20
CA ARG A 56 26.23 -17.14 -30.86
C ARG A 56 26.66 -15.67 -31.06
N SER A 57 25.73 -14.73 -30.99
CA SER A 57 25.94 -13.28 -31.21
C SER A 57 25.39 -12.45 -30.05
N LEU A 58 25.65 -12.91 -28.83
CA LEU A 58 24.98 -12.43 -27.64
C LEU A 58 25.54 -11.07 -27.20
N THR A 59 24.68 -10.06 -27.16
CA THR A 59 25.06 -8.71 -26.71
C THR A 59 24.72 -8.51 -25.23
N ARG A 60 25.52 -7.71 -24.51
CA ARG A 60 25.22 -7.31 -23.12
C ARG A 60 23.81 -6.72 -22.97
N GLN A 61 23.40 -5.94 -23.98
CA GLN A 61 22.08 -5.33 -24.04
C GLN A 61 20.94 -6.36 -24.12
N ARG A 62 21.16 -7.50 -24.80
CA ARG A 62 20.18 -8.59 -24.86
C ARG A 62 20.02 -9.26 -23.49
N ILE A 63 21.12 -9.56 -22.81
CA ILE A 63 21.09 -10.10 -21.44
C ILE A 63 20.34 -9.14 -20.52
N ALA A 64 20.69 -7.85 -20.53
CA ALA A 64 20.02 -6.85 -19.72
C ALA A 64 18.51 -6.77 -19.99
N SER A 65 18.10 -6.90 -21.27
CA SER A 65 16.67 -6.91 -21.64
C SER A 65 15.95 -8.10 -21.00
N VAL A 66 16.54 -9.30 -21.04
CA VAL A 66 15.95 -10.50 -20.43
C VAL A 66 15.87 -10.34 -18.92
N LEU A 67 16.98 -9.95 -18.27
CA LEU A 67 17.02 -9.78 -16.82
C LEU A 67 15.98 -8.76 -16.33
N ILE A 68 15.91 -7.58 -16.95
CA ILE A 68 14.96 -6.54 -16.55
C ILE A 68 13.52 -7.03 -16.70
N ILE A 69 13.15 -7.61 -17.84
CA ILE A 69 11.77 -8.06 -18.06
C ILE A 69 11.40 -9.22 -17.13
N SER A 70 12.32 -10.17 -16.90
CA SER A 70 12.12 -11.25 -15.92
C SER A 70 11.99 -10.70 -14.50
N THR A 71 12.80 -9.72 -14.11
CA THR A 71 12.70 -9.07 -12.80
C THR A 71 11.37 -8.34 -12.65
N LEU A 72 10.93 -7.59 -13.66
CA LEU A 72 9.62 -6.94 -13.63
C LEU A 72 8.47 -7.96 -13.53
N PHE A 73 8.55 -9.08 -14.25
CA PHE A 73 7.60 -10.18 -14.10
C PHE A 73 7.57 -10.68 -12.64
N LEU A 74 8.72 -11.01 -12.07
CA LEU A 74 8.80 -11.53 -10.69
C LEU A 74 8.29 -10.52 -9.66
N LEU A 75 8.65 -9.23 -9.79
CA LEU A 75 8.19 -8.17 -8.89
C LEU A 75 6.70 -7.89 -9.03
N THR A 76 6.14 -8.05 -10.23
CA THR A 76 4.70 -7.93 -10.47
C THR A 76 3.97 -9.12 -9.88
N PHE A 77 4.44 -10.34 -10.15
CA PHE A 77 3.81 -11.57 -9.71
C PHE A 77 3.88 -11.72 -8.18
N PHE A 78 5.06 -11.52 -7.60
CA PHE A 78 5.28 -11.48 -6.15
C PHE A 78 5.24 -10.03 -5.67
N ARG A 79 4.05 -9.43 -5.66
CA ARG A 79 3.87 -8.01 -5.32
C ARG A 79 4.13 -7.68 -3.85
N GLN A 80 3.98 -8.63 -2.93
CA GLN A 80 4.02 -8.37 -1.48
C GLN A 80 5.27 -7.61 -1.00
N PRO A 81 6.50 -8.01 -1.37
CA PRO A 81 7.70 -7.27 -0.98
C PRO A 81 7.72 -5.83 -1.50
N VAL A 82 7.21 -5.59 -2.71
CA VAL A 82 7.13 -4.25 -3.29
C VAL A 82 6.15 -3.39 -2.50
N ASN A 83 4.97 -3.92 -2.17
CA ASN A 83 3.98 -3.23 -1.34
C ASN A 83 4.52 -2.91 0.06
N GLN A 84 5.24 -3.85 0.69
CA GLN A 84 5.85 -3.63 2.02
C GLN A 84 6.92 -2.55 1.98
N ILE A 85 7.70 -2.45 0.90
CA ILE A 85 8.66 -1.35 0.72
C ILE A 85 7.91 -0.01 0.59
N ILE A 86 6.86 0.04 -0.22
CA ILE A 86 6.05 1.25 -0.39
C ILE A 86 5.43 1.66 0.94
N GLU A 87 4.83 0.73 1.69
CA GLU A 87 4.23 0.94 3.01
C GLU A 87 5.22 1.55 4.01
N LYS A 88 6.45 1.03 4.07
CA LYS A 88 7.50 1.58 4.96
C LYS A 88 7.90 3.00 4.58
N VAL A 89 8.04 3.27 3.27
CA VAL A 89 8.40 4.60 2.77
C VAL A 89 7.24 5.58 2.99
N ASP A 90 6.02 5.16 2.71
CA ASP A 90 4.78 5.89 2.94
C ASP A 90 4.67 6.32 4.42
N TRP A 91 4.90 5.39 5.35
CA TRP A 91 4.91 5.70 6.78
C TRP A 91 5.88 6.84 7.09
N LEU A 92 7.14 6.72 6.65
CA LEU A 92 8.17 7.71 6.93
C LEU A 92 7.85 9.09 6.33
N ILE A 93 7.31 9.13 5.12
CA ILE A 93 7.01 10.39 4.42
C ILE A 93 5.80 11.09 5.04
N PHE A 94 4.73 10.35 5.34
CA PHE A 94 3.44 10.92 5.75
C PHE A 94 3.20 10.90 7.25
N TYR A 95 4.11 10.37 8.05
CA TYR A 95 4.01 10.32 9.51
C TYR A 95 3.55 11.64 10.13
N ASN A 96 4.28 12.74 9.87
CA ASN A 96 3.95 14.06 10.43
C ASN A 96 2.55 14.54 10.04
N LYS A 97 2.09 14.21 8.82
CA LYS A 97 0.75 14.56 8.34
C LYS A 97 -0.34 13.71 8.99
N ARG A 98 -0.08 12.44 9.25
CA ARG A 98 -0.99 11.58 10.04
C ARG A 98 -1.10 12.06 11.48
N THR A 99 0.01 12.46 12.10
CA THR A 99 0.00 13.06 13.44
C THR A 99 -0.77 14.37 13.47
N GLU A 100 -0.61 15.24 12.46
CA GLU A 100 -1.42 16.46 12.32
C GLU A 100 -2.93 16.14 12.29
N VAL A 101 -3.33 15.12 11.52
CA VAL A 101 -4.72 14.66 11.46
C VAL A 101 -5.20 14.15 12.81
N VAL A 102 -4.40 13.35 13.51
CA VAL A 102 -4.74 12.86 14.86
C VAL A 102 -5.02 14.03 15.82
N GLU A 103 -4.18 15.06 15.81
CA GLU A 103 -4.38 16.24 16.67
C GLU A 103 -5.65 17.02 16.29
N LYS A 104 -5.92 17.19 15.00
CA LYS A 104 -7.19 17.81 14.54
C LYS A 104 -8.42 17.01 14.94
N VAL A 105 -8.34 15.68 14.96
CA VAL A 105 -9.43 14.82 15.47
C VAL A 105 -9.61 14.99 16.98
N LYS A 106 -8.52 15.00 17.77
CA LYS A 106 -8.57 15.24 19.22
C LYS A 106 -9.24 16.57 19.54
N ASN A 107 -8.86 17.63 18.83
CA ASN A 107 -9.42 18.97 18.96
C ASN A 107 -10.87 19.10 18.47
N GLY A 108 -11.41 18.07 17.80
CA GLY A 108 -12.77 18.06 17.25
C GLY A 108 -12.93 18.86 15.95
N GLU A 109 -11.82 19.28 15.32
CA GLU A 109 -11.82 19.92 14.01
C GLU A 109 -12.18 18.93 12.90
N LEU A 110 -11.73 17.68 13.02
CA LEU A 110 -12.10 16.57 12.15
C LEU A 110 -13.05 15.62 12.88
N LYS A 111 -14.17 15.30 12.24
CA LYS A 111 -15.22 14.41 12.74
C LYS A 111 -15.83 13.62 11.59
N PRO A 112 -16.47 12.47 11.87
CA PRO A 112 -17.21 11.74 10.84
C PRO A 112 -18.14 12.68 10.06
N ASN A 113 -18.00 12.69 8.73
CA ASN A 113 -18.63 13.67 7.85
C ASN A 113 -19.32 13.03 6.63
N VAL A 114 -19.36 11.69 6.55
CA VAL A 114 -20.07 10.97 5.49
C VAL A 114 -21.43 10.49 5.96
N SER A 115 -22.41 10.46 5.06
CA SER A 115 -23.81 10.09 5.39
C SER A 115 -24.04 8.59 5.55
N TRP A 116 -23.19 7.76 4.94
CA TRP A 116 -23.36 6.31 4.86
C TRP A 116 -22.70 5.56 6.03
N ASN A 117 -21.90 6.24 6.86
CA ASN A 117 -21.16 5.62 7.94
C ASN A 117 -20.77 6.61 9.05
N GLY A 118 -21.17 6.30 10.29
CA GLY A 118 -20.98 7.16 11.46
C GLY A 118 -19.56 7.22 12.05
N TRP A 119 -18.59 6.46 11.54
CA TRP A 119 -17.18 6.51 12.01
C TRP A 119 -16.21 7.02 10.94
N VAL A 120 -16.66 7.24 9.71
CA VAL A 120 -15.79 7.62 8.59
C VAL A 120 -15.74 9.14 8.41
N CYS A 121 -14.53 9.67 8.26
CA CYS A 121 -14.27 11.06 7.93
C CYS A 121 -13.46 11.12 6.63
N GLU A 122 -14.04 11.71 5.59
CA GLU A 122 -13.33 12.07 4.36
C GLU A 122 -12.44 13.27 4.66
N LEU A 123 -11.12 13.12 4.45
CA LEU A 123 -10.18 14.21 4.72
C LEU A 123 -10.32 15.33 3.66
N PRO A 124 -10.16 16.61 4.07
CA PRO A 124 -10.13 17.73 3.13
C PRO A 124 -9.04 17.55 2.06
N TYR A 125 -9.30 18.09 0.85
CA TYR A 125 -8.38 18.02 -0.30
C TYR A 125 -6.98 18.61 -0.06
N GLU A 126 -6.85 19.46 0.96
CA GLU A 126 -5.58 20.06 1.38
C GLU A 126 -4.58 19.02 1.93
N PHE A 127 -5.08 17.88 2.40
CA PHE A 127 -4.22 16.78 2.83
C PHE A 127 -3.74 15.97 1.63
N PRO A 128 -2.44 15.60 1.59
CA PRO A 128 -2.01 14.57 0.66
C PRO A 128 -2.75 13.26 0.93
N VAL A 129 -2.69 12.32 -0.01
CA VAL A 129 -3.26 10.98 0.19
C VAL A 129 -2.42 10.26 1.25
N ILE A 130 -2.93 10.22 2.48
CA ILE A 130 -2.29 9.58 3.64
C ILE A 130 -3.07 8.36 4.12
N SER A 131 -4.22 8.10 3.49
CA SER A 131 -5.08 6.95 3.71
C SER A 131 -5.62 6.47 2.36
N ASN A 132 -5.34 5.21 2.02
CA ASN A 132 -5.63 4.67 0.70
C ASN A 132 -7.12 4.40 0.49
N GLY A 133 -7.56 4.54 -0.77
CA GLY A 133 -8.94 4.30 -1.17
C GLY A 133 -9.90 5.45 -0.86
N GLY A 134 -9.50 6.69 -1.13
CA GLY A 134 -10.35 7.89 -1.03
C GLY A 134 -9.86 8.96 -0.07
N ASN A 135 -8.75 8.73 0.64
CA ASN A 135 -8.28 9.59 1.73
C ASN A 135 -9.27 9.70 2.91
N ASP A 136 -10.15 8.71 3.03
CA ASP A 136 -10.99 8.54 4.20
C ASP A 136 -10.14 8.12 5.39
N ILE A 137 -10.53 8.53 6.60
CA ILE A 137 -10.03 7.97 7.85
C ILE A 137 -11.19 7.46 8.70
N GLY A 138 -10.85 6.52 9.57
CA GLY A 138 -11.72 6.07 10.63
C GLY A 138 -11.51 6.85 11.91
N ILE A 139 -12.60 7.25 12.57
CA ILE A 139 -12.57 7.95 13.86
C ILE A 139 -13.52 7.24 14.83
N SER A 140 -12.98 6.79 15.94
CA SER A 140 -13.75 6.35 17.11
C SER A 140 -13.33 7.19 18.31
N LYS A 141 -14.24 7.98 18.86
CA LYS A 141 -13.96 8.92 19.95
C LYS A 141 -14.91 8.66 21.12
N ASN A 142 -14.39 8.78 22.34
CA ASN A 142 -15.18 8.90 23.56
C ASN A 142 -15.07 10.33 24.09
N ASP A 143 -16.15 11.09 23.94
CA ASP A 143 -16.17 12.52 24.29
C ASP A 143 -16.04 12.78 25.81
N SER A 144 -16.30 11.76 26.65
CA SER A 144 -16.21 11.90 28.12
C SER A 144 -14.77 11.78 28.64
N THR A 145 -13.90 11.07 27.92
CA THR A 145 -12.54 10.73 28.36
C THR A 145 -11.45 11.30 27.44
N ASN A 146 -11.83 12.01 26.37
CA ASN A 146 -10.93 12.50 25.31
C ASN A 146 -10.06 11.40 24.66
N GLU A 147 -10.58 10.18 24.73
CA GLU A 147 -10.02 8.97 24.15
C GLU A 147 -10.41 8.88 22.68
N VAL A 148 -9.44 8.55 21.84
CA VAL A 148 -9.62 8.50 20.40
C VAL A 148 -8.79 7.40 19.76
N THR A 149 -9.37 6.80 18.74
CA THR A 149 -8.71 5.90 17.81
C THR A 149 -8.92 6.44 16.40
N VAL A 150 -7.80 6.61 15.69
CA VAL A 150 -7.79 7.09 14.30
C VAL A 150 -7.17 6.00 13.42
N THR A 151 -7.92 5.60 12.40
CA THR A 151 -7.55 4.51 11.49
C THR A 151 -7.27 5.08 10.10
N PHE A 152 -6.07 4.82 9.57
CA PHE A 152 -5.66 5.14 8.21
C PHE A 152 -5.56 3.84 7.42
N TRP A 153 -6.25 3.74 6.29
CA TRP A 153 -6.14 2.58 5.43
C TRP A 153 -4.80 2.60 4.69
N VAL A 154 -4.03 1.51 4.83
CA VAL A 154 -2.86 1.21 3.99
C VAL A 154 -3.31 0.35 2.82
N PHE A 155 -4.22 -0.58 3.11
CA PHE A 155 -4.85 -1.43 2.13
C PHE A 155 -6.33 -1.52 2.47
N ARG A 156 -7.16 -0.89 1.63
CA ARG A 156 -8.61 -0.85 1.80
C ARG A 156 -9.26 -1.89 0.91
N ASN A 157 -9.69 -2.98 1.53
CA ASN A 157 -10.42 -4.02 0.82
C ASN A 157 -11.93 -3.74 0.85
N PHE A 158 -12.68 -4.44 0.00
CA PHE A 158 -14.14 -4.32 -0.05
C PHE A 158 -14.80 -5.32 0.90
N PHE A 159 -15.96 -4.96 1.44
CA PHE A 159 -16.74 -5.79 2.36
C PHE A 159 -15.98 -6.15 3.64
N SER A 160 -16.06 -7.41 4.08
CA SER A 160 -15.35 -7.97 5.23
C SER A 160 -13.99 -8.56 4.86
N ALA A 161 -13.42 -8.18 3.71
CA ALA A 161 -12.16 -8.75 3.26
C ALA A 161 -10.97 -8.09 3.99
N PRO A 162 -9.83 -8.82 4.10
CA PRO A 162 -8.75 -8.38 4.94
C PRO A 162 -8.21 -7.01 4.56
N SER A 163 -8.00 -6.14 5.54
CA SER A 163 -7.52 -4.78 5.35
C SER A 163 -6.31 -4.50 6.25
N THR A 164 -5.40 -3.65 5.75
CA THR A 164 -4.23 -3.20 6.50
C THR A 164 -4.41 -1.75 6.90
N HIS A 165 -4.05 -1.43 8.14
CA HIS A 165 -4.20 -0.10 8.69
C HIS A 165 -2.95 0.37 9.42
N PHE A 166 -2.75 1.68 9.39
CA PHE A 166 -2.04 2.36 10.46
C PHE A 166 -3.08 2.89 11.45
N VAL A 167 -2.89 2.59 12.72
CA VAL A 167 -3.83 2.96 13.77
C VAL A 167 -3.10 3.77 14.83
N TYR A 168 -3.62 4.96 15.11
CA TYR A 168 -3.32 5.68 16.33
C TYR A 168 -4.40 5.40 17.37
N THR A 169 -4.02 5.13 18.61
CA THR A 169 -4.98 5.09 19.71
C THR A 169 -4.36 5.50 21.04
N ASN A 170 -5.07 6.29 21.84
CA ASN A 170 -4.74 6.54 23.25
C ASN A 170 -5.72 5.83 24.21
N ARG A 171 -6.58 4.93 23.71
CA ARG A 171 -7.51 4.13 24.51
C ARG A 171 -6.80 2.93 25.14
N PRO A 172 -6.77 2.80 26.48
CA PRO A 172 -6.10 1.68 27.13
C PRO A 172 -6.60 0.30 26.66
N GLU A 173 -7.90 0.15 26.42
CA GLU A 173 -8.53 -1.07 25.93
C GLU A 173 -8.11 -1.43 24.51
N ASP A 174 -8.01 -0.44 23.61
CA ASP A 174 -7.57 -0.66 22.23
C ASP A 174 -6.08 -0.95 22.17
N ILE A 175 -5.27 -0.23 22.97
CA ILE A 175 -3.84 -0.52 23.11
C ILE A 175 -3.63 -1.97 23.55
N LYS A 176 -4.40 -2.43 24.54
CA LYS A 176 -4.35 -3.83 24.99
C LYS A 176 -4.74 -4.77 23.85
N TYR A 177 -5.84 -4.51 23.16
CA TYR A 177 -6.29 -5.31 22.02
C TYR A 177 -5.22 -5.42 20.92
N TYR A 178 -4.59 -4.32 20.53
CA TYR A 178 -3.56 -4.34 19.49
C TYR A 178 -2.28 -5.05 19.93
N ASN A 179 -1.88 -4.92 21.20
CA ASN A 179 -0.75 -5.70 21.72
C ASN A 179 -1.06 -7.21 21.69
N GLU A 180 -2.27 -7.63 22.09
CA GLU A 180 -2.68 -9.04 21.97
C GLU A 180 -2.74 -9.51 20.51
N LEU A 181 -3.14 -8.64 19.58
CA LEU A 181 -3.15 -8.95 18.14
C LEU A 181 -1.73 -9.17 17.61
N ILE A 182 -0.77 -8.34 18.03
CA ILE A 182 0.66 -8.47 17.71
C ILE A 182 1.22 -9.78 18.26
N GLU A 183 0.91 -10.13 19.50
CA GLU A 183 1.37 -11.38 20.11
C GLU A 183 0.85 -12.61 19.36
N ARG A 184 -0.39 -12.56 18.86
CA ARG A 184 -1.01 -13.67 18.11
C ARG A 184 -0.46 -13.80 16.69
N ASN A 185 -0.20 -12.69 16.00
CA ASN A 185 0.27 -12.68 14.61
C ASN A 185 1.30 -11.56 14.37
N PRO A 186 2.55 -11.73 14.83
CA PRO A 186 3.58 -10.69 14.79
C PRO A 186 4.14 -10.41 13.38
N ASP A 187 3.96 -11.34 12.43
CA ASP A 187 4.42 -11.16 11.06
C ASP A 187 3.56 -10.15 10.29
N GLU A 188 2.28 -10.04 10.67
CA GLU A 188 1.29 -9.15 10.05
C GLU A 188 0.86 -8.01 10.97
N ASN A 189 1.31 -7.97 12.22
CA ASN A 189 0.93 -6.90 13.14
C ASN A 189 2.14 -6.51 13.96
N TRP A 190 2.43 -5.21 14.04
CA TRP A 190 3.52 -4.71 14.87
C TRP A 190 3.24 -3.32 15.39
N LYS A 191 3.84 -3.03 16.55
CA LYS A 191 3.89 -1.68 17.09
C LYS A 191 4.89 -0.86 16.28
N ILE A 192 4.48 0.31 15.83
CA ILE A 192 5.35 1.21 15.07
C ILE A 192 6.11 2.12 16.04
N GLU A 193 5.37 2.77 16.94
CA GLU A 193 5.90 3.64 17.99
C GLU A 193 4.86 3.80 19.13
N GLU A 194 5.04 4.76 20.03
CA GLU A 194 4.06 5.01 21.09
C GLU A 194 2.68 5.33 20.51
N ASN A 195 1.65 4.60 20.94
CA ASN A 195 0.26 4.76 20.50
C ASN A 195 -0.01 4.48 19.00
N TRP A 196 1.00 4.05 18.22
CA TRP A 196 0.86 3.73 16.80
C TRP A 196 1.12 2.25 16.51
N PHE A 197 0.23 1.68 15.71
CA PHE A 197 0.19 0.27 15.38
C PHE A 197 0.01 0.09 13.87
N ARG A 198 0.68 -0.92 13.29
CA ARG A 198 0.32 -1.49 11.99
C ARG A 198 -0.49 -2.72 12.26
N THR A 199 -1.71 -2.76 11.74
CA THR A 199 -2.60 -3.91 11.91
C THR A 199 -3.04 -4.48 10.58
N PHE A 200 -3.26 -5.79 10.57
CA PHE A 200 -3.90 -6.53 9.50
C PHE A 200 -5.09 -7.26 10.10
N HIS A 201 -6.28 -6.88 9.65
CA HIS A 201 -7.52 -7.54 10.04
C HIS A 201 -7.93 -8.47 8.92
N GLU A 202 -8.06 -9.77 9.19
CA GLU A 202 -8.60 -10.77 8.27
C GLU A 202 -10.12 -10.71 8.14
#